data_AF-A0A7X6SI61-F1
#
_entry.id   AF-A0A7X6SI61-F1
#
_cell.length_a   1.000
_cell.length_b   1.000
_cell.length_c   1.000
_cell.angle_alpha   90.00
_cell.angle_beta   90.00
_cell.angle_gamma   90.00
#
_symmetry.space_group_name_H-M   'P 1'
#
loop_
_entity.id
_entity.type
_entity.pdbx_description
1 polymer ?
#
loop_
_entity_poly.entity_id
_entity_poly.type
_entity_poly.pdbx_seq_one_letter_code
_entity_poly.pdbx_strand_id
1 'polypeptide(L)'
;MKKNYFDLTRKERKGYYKEFKKTPYGQEISIISKAISIVALVLGNIAVLALVIIVLFGEINAETEYTLFNIAFNGIAVYMLGLFLYLYTKSYLENNFAKWLKLEHKIEK
;
A
#
# COMPACT_ATOMS: atom_id res chain seq x y z
N MET A 1 7.37 33.23 11.32
CA MET A 1 7.57 31.93 12.00
C MET A 1 7.19 30.82 11.03
N LYS A 2 8.06 29.82 10.80
CA LYS A 2 7.72 28.62 10.04
C LYS A 2 6.93 27.69 10.96
N LYS A 3 5.74 27.24 10.55
CA LYS A 3 4.95 26.25 11.29
C LYS A 3 5.52 24.85 11.03
N ASN A 4 5.58 24.00 12.04
CA ASN A 4 6.02 22.62 11.88
C ASN A 4 4.83 21.69 11.60
N TYR A 5 5.00 20.66 10.77
CA TYR A 5 3.93 19.73 10.38
C TYR A 5 3.33 19.01 11.59
N PHE A 6 4.18 18.69 12.56
CA PHE A 6 3.79 18.01 13.79
C PHE A 6 2.94 18.90 14.72
N ASP A 7 3.04 20.23 14.57
CA ASP A 7 2.25 21.20 15.35
C ASP A 7 0.81 21.34 14.82
N LEU A 8 0.53 20.84 13.62
CA LEU A 8 -0.80 20.89 13.04
C LEU A 8 -1.76 19.96 13.79
N THR A 9 -2.97 20.43 14.07
CA THR A 9 -4.04 19.58 14.57
C THR A 9 -4.44 18.52 13.53
N ARG A 10 -5.06 17.43 13.99
CA ARG A 10 -5.60 16.39 13.09
C ARG A 10 -6.60 16.98 12.07
N LYS A 11 -7.34 18.03 12.43
CA LYS A 11 -8.31 18.70 11.56
C LYS A 11 -7.62 19.52 10.48
N GLU A 12 -6.59 20.28 10.83
CA GLU A 12 -5.77 21.04 9.87
C GLU A 12 -5.08 20.11 8.87
N ARG A 13 -4.42 19.05 9.35
CA ARG A 13 -3.78 18.05 8.47
C ARG A 13 -4.76 17.45 7.46
N LYS A 14 -5.98 17.13 7.88
CA LYS A 14 -7.04 16.64 6.99
C LYS A 14 -7.48 17.70 5.96
N GLY A 15 -7.53 18.98 6.34
CA GLY A 15 -7.83 20.10 5.44
C GLY A 15 -6.79 20.18 4.32
N TYR A 16 -5.52 20.32 4.68
CA TYR A 16 -4.41 20.37 3.73
C TYR A 16 -4.33 19.13 2.84
N TYR A 17 -4.59 17.95 3.40
CA TYR A 17 -4.57 16.73 2.60
C TYR A 17 -5.70 16.67 1.57
N LYS A 18 -6.87 17.26 1.87
CA LYS A 18 -7.95 17.42 0.88
C LYS A 18 -7.59 18.40 -0.23
N GLU A 19 -6.88 19.48 0.10
CA GLU A 19 -6.40 20.44 -0.89
C GLU A 19 -5.31 19.83 -1.77
N PHE A 20 -4.33 19.15 -1.17
CA PHE A 20 -3.30 18.43 -1.89
C PHE A 20 -3.90 17.46 -2.91
N LYS A 21 -4.90 16.67 -2.51
CA LYS A 21 -5.61 15.73 -3.42
C LYS A 21 -6.31 16.37 -4.61
N LYS A 22 -6.58 17.68 -4.58
CA LYS A 22 -7.19 18.39 -5.72
C LYS A 22 -6.15 18.84 -6.73
N THR A 23 -4.88 18.97 -6.33
CA THR A 23 -3.79 19.31 -7.24
C THR A 23 -3.58 18.18 -8.27
N PRO A 24 -3.13 18.47 -9.51
CA PRO A 24 -2.86 17.43 -10.51
C PRO A 24 -1.94 16.32 -9.95
N TYR A 25 -0.90 16.73 -9.23
CA TYR A 25 0.05 15.81 -8.60
C TYR A 25 -0.57 14.96 -7.49
N GLY A 26 -1.40 15.55 -6.63
CA GLY A 26 -2.12 14.80 -5.60
C GLY A 26 -3.19 13.85 -6.16
N GLN A 27 -3.78 14.17 -7.32
CA GLN A 27 -4.70 13.29 -8.02
C GLN A 27 -3.98 12.08 -8.60
N GLU A 28 -2.88 12.27 -9.32
CA GLU A 28 -2.05 11.19 -9.87
C GLU A 28 -1.60 10.22 -8.78
N ILE A 29 -1.03 10.74 -7.69
CA ILE A 29 -0.58 9.89 -6.57
C ILE A 29 -1.77 9.18 -5.90
N SER A 30 -2.93 9.85 -5.79
CA SER A 30 -4.14 9.21 -5.25
C SER A 30 -4.64 8.06 -6.14
N ILE A 31 -4.51 8.17 -7.46
CA ILE A 31 -4.90 7.11 -8.41
C ILE A 31 -3.92 5.93 -8.28
N ILE A 32 -2.61 6.21 -8.30
CA ILE A 32 -1.56 5.19 -8.17
C ILE A 32 -1.69 4.44 -6.84
N SER A 33 -1.92 5.16 -5.73
CA SER A 33 -2.11 4.57 -4.41
C SER A 33 -3.32 3.64 -4.33
N LYS A 34 -4.44 4.01 -4.97
CA LYS A 34 -5.63 3.16 -5.04
C LYS A 34 -5.37 1.91 -5.89
N ALA A 35 -4.75 2.06 -7.06
CA ALA A 35 -4.42 0.94 -7.92
C ALA A 35 -3.53 -0.08 -7.20
N ILE A 36 -2.49 0.38 -6.50
CA ILE A 36 -1.58 -0.49 -5.75
C ILE A 36 -2.31 -1.19 -4.59
N SER A 37 -3.22 -0.49 -3.90
CA SER A 37 -4.02 -1.09 -2.84
C SER A 37 -4.95 -2.20 -3.35
N ILE A 38 -5.55 -2.01 -4.53
CA ILE A 38 -6.39 -3.02 -5.20
C ILE A 38 -5.55 -4.23 -5.60
N VAL A 39 -4.38 -4.01 -6.21
CA VAL A 39 -3.47 -5.08 -6.60
C VAL A 39 -3.04 -5.90 -5.38
N ALA A 40 -2.63 -5.24 -4.30
CA ALA A 40 -2.26 -5.93 -3.06
C ALA A 40 -3.42 -6.77 -2.47
N LEU A 41 -4.65 -6.25 -2.52
CA LEU A 41 -5.84 -6.97 -2.04
C LEU A 41 -6.16 -8.21 -2.88
N VAL A 42 -6.13 -8.07 -4.21
CA VAL A 42 -6.40 -9.18 -5.14
C VAL A 42 -5.37 -10.29 -4.97
N LEU A 43 -4.08 -9.91 -4.90
CA LEU A 43 -2.98 -10.84 -4.68
C LEU A 43 -3.08 -11.57 -3.33
N GLY A 44 -3.45 -10.85 -2.26
CA GLY A 44 -3.71 -11.45 -0.95
C GLY A 44 -4.85 -12.48 -0.97
N ASN A 45 -5.95 -12.18 -1.66
CA ASN A 45 -7.09 -13.11 -1.77
C ASN A 45 -6.76 -14.37 -2.58
N ILE A 46 -5.98 -14.25 -3.66
CA ILE A 46 -5.52 -15.40 -4.46
C ILE A 46 -4.67 -16.35 -3.59
N ALA A 47 -3.77 -15.80 -2.77
CA ALA A 47 -2.94 -16.60 -1.88
C ALA A 47 -3.78 -17.37 -0.83
N VAL A 48 -4.81 -16.72 -0.27
CA VAL A 48 -5.74 -17.37 0.69
C VAL A 48 -6.59 -18.45 0.02
N LEU A 49 -7.14 -18.17 -1.18
CA LEU A 49 -7.93 -19.14 -1.92
C LEU A 49 -7.11 -20.38 -2.28
N ALA A 50 -5.84 -20.19 -2.69
CA ALA A 50 -4.92 -21.29 -2.92
C ALA A 50 -4.77 -22.16 -1.66
N LEU A 51 -4.51 -21.56 -0.49
CA LEU A 51 -4.43 -22.29 0.79
C LEU A 51 -5.71 -23.08 1.13
N VAL A 52 -6.89 -22.51 0.87
CA VAL A 52 -8.18 -23.18 1.14
C VAL A 52 -8.38 -24.40 0.23
N ILE A 53 -8.06 -24.29 -1.06
CA ILE A 53 -8.14 -25.43 -2.00
C ILE A 53 -7.20 -26.56 -1.55
N ILE A 54 -6.02 -26.20 -1.03
CA ILE A 54 -5.03 -27.16 -0.55
C ILE A 54 -5.54 -27.96 0.65
N VAL A 55 -6.16 -27.28 1.62
CA VAL A 55 -6.70 -27.92 2.84
C VAL A 55 -7.92 -28.80 2.53
N LEU A 56 -8.72 -28.45 1.53
CA LEU A 56 -9.98 -29.15 1.24
C LEU A 56 -9.83 -30.39 0.33
N PHE A 57 -8.77 -30.52 -0.46
CA PHE A 57 -8.68 -31.53 -1.52
C PHE A 57 -7.46 -32.47 -1.46
N GLY A 58 -6.61 -32.41 -0.42
CA GLY A 58 -5.34 -33.16 -0.41
C GLY A 58 -5.36 -34.51 0.32
N GLU A 59 -5.40 -35.63 -0.42
CA GLU A 59 -4.50 -36.76 -0.11
C GLU A 59 -3.10 -36.35 -0.60
N ILE A 60 -2.19 -36.08 0.34
CA ILE A 60 -0.89 -35.48 0.02
C ILE A 60 0.11 -36.60 -0.28
N ASN A 61 0.52 -36.73 -1.54
CA ASN A 61 1.71 -37.49 -1.92
C ASN A 61 2.90 -36.53 -2.14
N ALA A 62 4.13 -37.04 -2.19
CA ALA A 62 5.36 -36.23 -2.20
C ALA A 62 5.46 -35.24 -3.39
N GLU A 63 4.91 -35.60 -4.56
CA GLU A 63 4.87 -34.73 -5.74
C GLU A 63 3.87 -33.58 -5.56
N THR A 64 2.74 -33.88 -4.90
CA THR A 64 1.75 -32.87 -4.52
C THR A 64 2.34 -31.94 -3.45
N GLU A 65 3.04 -32.48 -2.45
CA GLU A 65 3.69 -31.71 -1.38
C GLU A 65 4.70 -30.68 -1.91
N TYR A 66 5.53 -31.06 -2.88
CA TYR A 66 6.47 -30.14 -3.55
C TYR A 66 5.77 -29.03 -4.33
N THR A 67 4.70 -29.39 -5.07
CA THR A 67 3.89 -28.42 -5.82
C THR A 67 3.18 -27.44 -4.88
N LEU A 68 2.65 -27.95 -3.76
CA LEU A 68 1.99 -27.17 -2.72
C LEU A 68 2.94 -26.21 -2.02
N PHE A 69 4.16 -26.66 -1.71
CA PHE A 69 5.20 -25.82 -1.14
C PHE A 69 5.54 -24.65 -2.07
N ASN A 70 5.67 -24.91 -3.38
CA ASN A 70 5.91 -23.86 -4.37
C ASN A 70 4.75 -22.86 -4.46
N ILE A 71 3.50 -23.32 -4.43
CA ILE A 71 2.32 -22.44 -4.44
C ILE A 71 2.29 -21.58 -3.18
N ALA A 72 2.50 -22.16 -2.00
CA ALA A 72 2.53 -21.43 -0.73
C ALA A 72 3.67 -20.40 -0.68
N PHE A 73 4.87 -20.79 -1.11
CA PHE A 73 6.04 -19.91 -1.17
C PHE A 73 5.83 -18.75 -2.14
N ASN A 74 5.32 -19.03 -3.35
CA ASN A 74 4.97 -17.99 -4.32
C ASN A 74 3.85 -17.07 -3.81
N GLY A 75 2.85 -17.62 -3.11
CA GLY A 75 1.80 -16.85 -2.45
C GLY A 75 2.35 -15.89 -1.39
N ILE A 76 3.30 -16.35 -0.56
CA ILE A 76 4.00 -15.51 0.41
C ILE A 76 4.82 -14.42 -0.29
N ALA A 77 5.57 -14.76 -1.34
CA ALA A 77 6.36 -13.79 -2.11
C ALA A 77 5.47 -12.70 -2.72
N VAL A 78 4.33 -13.10 -3.29
CA VAL A 78 3.32 -12.21 -3.87
C VAL A 78 2.69 -11.29 -2.80
N TYR A 79 2.36 -11.82 -1.63
CA TYR A 79 1.88 -11.03 -0.49
C TYR A 79 2.92 -10.01 -0.01
N MET A 80 4.17 -10.44 0.16
CA MET A 80 5.27 -9.57 0.60
C MET A 80 5.54 -8.45 -0.41
N LEU A 81 5.48 -8.75 -1.72
CA LEU A 81 5.59 -7.75 -2.77
C LEU A 81 4.44 -6.73 -2.70
N GLY A 82 3.19 -7.20 -2.52
CA GLY A 82 2.03 -6.32 -2.35
C GLY A 82 2.16 -5.40 -1.12
N LEU A 83 2.60 -5.94 0.01
CA LEU A 83 2.86 -5.18 1.23
C LEU A 83 3.96 -4.13 1.03
N PHE A 84 5.07 -4.51 0.38
CA PHE A 84 6.15 -3.60 0.05
C PHE A 84 5.65 -2.43 -0.83
N LEU A 85 4.92 -2.73 -1.91
CA LEU A 85 4.38 -1.71 -2.81
C LEU A 85 3.42 -0.76 -2.08
N TYR A 86 2.59 -1.29 -1.18
CA TYR A 86 1.69 -0.49 -0.34
C TYR A 86 2.47 0.48 0.56
N LEU A 87 3.45 -0.04 1.33
CA LEU A 87 4.26 0.77 2.25
C LEU A 87 5.10 1.81 1.50
N TYR A 88 5.70 1.42 0.38
CA TYR A 88 6.45 2.30 -0.50
C TYR A 88 5.58 3.46 -1.00
N THR A 89 4.39 3.16 -1.51
CA THR A 89 3.48 4.18 -2.04
C THR A 89 2.96 5.11 -0.96
N LYS A 90 2.68 4.59 0.23
CA LYS A 90 2.33 5.39 1.41
C LYS A 90 3.45 6.38 1.76
N SER A 91 4.69 5.89 1.87
CA SER A 91 5.86 6.73 2.17
C SER A 91 6.10 7.78 1.08
N TYR A 92 5.97 7.39 -0.19
CA TYR A 92 6.09 8.30 -1.34
C TYR A 92 5.05 9.42 -1.29
N LEU A 93 3.79 9.10 -0.97
CA LEU A 93 2.72 10.09 -0.82
C LEU A 93 2.97 11.02 0.37
N GLU A 94 3.42 10.50 1.52
CA GLU A 94 3.75 11.32 2.69
C GLU A 94 4.90 12.30 2.41
N ASN A 95 5.94 11.86 1.71
CA ASN A 95 7.08 12.72 1.36
C ASN A 95 6.68 13.82 0.37
N ASN A 96 5.84 13.50 -0.60
CA ASN A 96 5.35 14.48 -1.57
C ASN A 96 4.37 15.48 -0.96
N PHE A 97 3.49 15.02 -0.07
CA PHE A 97 2.63 15.90 0.68
C PHE A 97 3.43 16.87 1.57
N ALA A 98 4.49 16.38 2.22
CA ALA A 98 5.37 17.24 3.01
C ALA A 98 6.13 18.27 2.16
N LYS A 99 6.62 17.88 0.97
CA LYS A 99 7.22 18.82 0.01
C LYS A 99 6.22 19.89 -0.41
N TRP A 100 4.99 19.51 -0.74
CA TRP A 100 3.92 20.43 -1.12
C TRP A 100 3.58 21.41 0.01
N LEU A 101 3.44 20.91 1.25
CA LEU A 101 3.23 21.75 2.44
C LEU A 101 4.35 22.78 2.64
N LYS A 102 5.60 22.38 2.40
CA LYS A 102 6.76 23.27 2.50
C LYS A 102 6.76 24.35 1.42
N LEU A 103 6.42 23.98 0.19
CA LEU A 103 6.44 24.89 -0.96
C LEU A 103 5.27 25.89 -0.93
N GLU A 104 4.04 25.40 -0.78
CA GLU A 104 2.83 26.22 -0.90
C GLU A 104 2.45 26.91 0.41
N HIS A 105 2.73 26.28 1.55
CA HIS A 105 2.27 26.77 2.85
C HIS A 105 3.41 27.15 3.80
N LYS A 106 4.69 27.01 3.38
CA LYS A 106 5.88 27.29 4.21
C LYS A 106 5.87 26.50 5.54
N ILE A 107 5.26 25.31 5.52
CA ILE A 107 5.19 24.39 6.67
C ILE A 107 6.32 23.36 6.53
N GLU A 108 7.22 23.29 7.50
CA GLU A 108 8.34 22.34 7.48
C GLU A 108 7.91 20.98 8.06
N LYS A 109 8.57 19.90 7.60
CA LYS A 109 8.34 18.52 8.08
C LYS A 109 9.13 18.28 9.34
#